data_AF-A0A1G4PU27-F1
#
_entry.id   AF-A0A1G4PU27-F1
#
_cell.length_a   1.000
_cell.length_b   1.000
_cell.length_c   1.000
_cell.angle_alpha   90.00
_cell.angle_beta   90.00
_cell.angle_gamma   90.00
#
_symmetry.space_group_name_H-M   'P 1'
#
loop_
_entity.id
_entity.type
_entity.pdbx_description
1 polymer ?
#
loop_
_entity_poly.entity_id
_entity_poly.type
_entity_poly.pdbx_seq_one_letter_code
_entity_poly.pdbx_strand_id
1 'polypeptide(L)'
;MITYVVQRGDSLYSIAQKYGTTYQAIMILNGLTSTALQVGQRLRIPVYTEAIVNANTANIRKYPGTTSPLIDQMDRGARLPVTGIEGDWVQVRLYDGRIGWVLRDLVRVVPHGGERPVQQVLGFYTEKEGPTLPSSHQVFVEHTAQLSAVGMFHFRINRANPTEIEKFPATFTDAYMRQVVDHGHRHNVKMLPTIHNLLYERGHQEVNKEVIRGMLATPDTRKAFITNVIALIQRYNFDGVNIDFEDVRFEDRERLSAFYRELGSALRDHGYFYSVDTPSRTSDEPTNPFSAPFNYSVLGQVVDELVVMLYNEHGWPGSGPGPVVSIGWMESVVKYALTKMPASKITAAVSVFGFDFNLTTGRNTYATYSMAMNLAKKYNKEVIFDEKTQTPMFAYTDESGNKHEVWFENAASIRSKMQLADRLGIRGIALWRLGMEDPGIWTMMENEFVIRKSAT
;
A
#
# COMPACT_ATOMS: atom_id res chain seq x y z
N MET A 1 -16.77 8.03 -14.41
CA MET A 1 -16.92 9.48 -14.68
C MET A 1 -18.29 9.99 -14.28
N ILE A 2 -18.35 11.13 -13.58
CA ILE A 2 -19.62 11.76 -13.18
C ILE A 2 -19.89 12.97 -14.08
N THR A 3 -21.08 13.04 -14.68
CA THR A 3 -21.56 14.21 -15.44
C THR A 3 -22.80 14.78 -14.77
N TYR A 4 -22.87 16.10 -14.66
CA TYR A 4 -24.00 16.84 -14.12
C TYR A 4 -24.62 17.74 -15.19
N VAL A 5 -25.95 17.82 -15.23
CA VAL A 5 -26.68 18.73 -16.11
C VAL A 5 -27.22 19.88 -15.26
N VAL A 6 -26.75 21.10 -15.55
CA VAL A 6 -27.11 22.32 -14.81
C VAL A 6 -28.63 22.51 -14.82
N GLN A 7 -29.19 22.73 -13.63
CA GLN A 7 -30.60 23.01 -13.39
C GLN A 7 -30.82 24.49 -13.10
N ARG A 8 -32.08 24.93 -13.18
CA ARG A 8 -32.46 26.30 -12.81
C ARG A 8 -32.14 26.54 -11.33
N GLY A 9 -31.37 27.61 -11.04
CA GLY A 9 -30.96 27.99 -9.69
C GLY A 9 -29.60 27.43 -9.26
N ASP A 10 -28.94 26.62 -10.08
CA ASP A 10 -27.60 26.13 -9.78
C ASP A 10 -26.54 27.23 -9.88
N SER A 11 -25.51 27.09 -9.05
CA SER A 11 -24.24 27.77 -9.16
C SER A 11 -23.12 26.73 -9.12
N LEU A 12 -21.91 27.07 -9.58
CA LEU A 12 -20.77 26.17 -9.42
C LEU A 12 -20.49 25.86 -7.94
N TYR A 13 -20.80 26.78 -7.02
CA TYR A 13 -20.66 26.57 -5.58
C TYR A 13 -21.63 25.50 -5.06
N SER A 14 -22.92 25.61 -5.41
CA SER A 14 -23.93 24.63 -4.96
C SER A 14 -23.65 23.25 -5.55
N ILE A 15 -23.19 23.18 -6.80
CA ILE A 15 -22.78 21.92 -7.45
C ILE A 15 -21.52 21.36 -6.75
N ALA A 16 -20.50 22.18 -6.53
CA ALA A 16 -19.27 21.74 -5.87
C ALA A 16 -19.53 21.18 -4.46
N GLN A 17 -20.36 21.87 -3.67
CA GLN A 17 -20.77 21.41 -2.35
C GLN A 17 -21.51 20.07 -2.40
N LYS A 18 -22.44 19.90 -3.36
CA LYS A 18 -23.19 18.65 -3.55
C LYS A 18 -22.28 17.45 -3.82
N TYR A 19 -21.17 17.64 -4.50
CA TYR A 19 -20.25 16.57 -4.90
C TYR A 19 -18.96 16.50 -4.08
N GLY A 20 -18.81 17.32 -3.03
CA GLY A 20 -17.61 17.31 -2.19
C GLY A 20 -16.33 17.71 -2.95
N THR A 21 -16.43 18.67 -3.87
CA THR A 21 -15.32 19.19 -4.66
C THR A 21 -15.24 20.72 -4.55
N THR A 22 -14.35 21.37 -5.30
CA THR A 22 -14.27 22.83 -5.37
C THR A 22 -14.82 23.36 -6.68
N TYR A 23 -15.41 24.55 -6.67
CA TYR A 23 -15.93 25.16 -7.89
C TYR A 23 -14.79 25.44 -8.88
N GLN A 24 -13.60 25.78 -8.39
CA GLN A 24 -12.40 25.97 -9.21
C GLN A 24 -11.97 24.67 -9.89
N ALA A 25 -12.04 23.53 -9.20
CA ALA A 25 -11.75 22.23 -9.79
C ALA A 25 -12.76 21.89 -10.90
N ILE A 26 -14.05 22.20 -10.71
CA ILE A 26 -15.06 22.08 -11.78
C ILE A 26 -14.71 22.98 -12.96
N MET A 27 -14.33 24.25 -12.72
CA MET A 27 -13.94 25.17 -13.79
C MET A 27 -12.74 24.65 -14.58
N ILE A 28 -11.67 24.23 -13.89
CA ILE A 28 -10.46 23.69 -14.52
C ILE A 28 -10.79 22.46 -15.36
N LEU A 29 -11.54 21.50 -14.82
CA LEU A 29 -11.89 20.26 -15.53
C LEU A 29 -12.75 20.49 -16.78
N ASN A 30 -13.53 21.57 -16.81
CA ASN A 30 -14.44 21.89 -17.90
C ASN A 30 -13.96 23.05 -18.79
N GLY A 31 -12.75 23.58 -18.57
CA GLY A 31 -12.22 24.71 -19.33
C GLY A 31 -13.03 25.99 -19.19
N LEU A 32 -13.72 26.19 -18.06
CA LEU A 32 -14.55 27.37 -17.83
C LEU A 32 -13.69 28.57 -17.42
N THR A 33 -13.93 29.72 -18.05
CA THR A 33 -13.29 31.01 -17.71
C THR A 33 -14.17 31.91 -16.86
N SER A 34 -15.43 31.51 -16.64
CA SER A 34 -16.46 32.26 -15.91
C SER A 34 -17.27 31.31 -15.01
N THR A 35 -17.86 31.85 -13.94
CA THR A 35 -18.76 31.12 -13.05
C THR A 35 -20.21 31.09 -13.53
N ALA A 36 -20.54 31.80 -14.63
CA ALA A 36 -21.87 31.81 -15.21
C ALA A 36 -22.21 30.44 -15.80
N LEU A 37 -23.40 29.93 -15.47
CA LEU A 37 -23.91 28.64 -15.94
C LEU A 37 -25.17 28.82 -16.78
N GLN A 38 -25.35 27.94 -17.76
CA GLN A 38 -26.58 27.85 -18.56
C GLN A 38 -27.37 26.61 -18.15
N VAL A 39 -28.69 26.73 -17.98
CA VAL A 39 -29.55 25.58 -17.75
C VAL A 39 -29.42 24.60 -18.92
N GLY A 40 -29.21 23.31 -18.62
CA GLY A 40 -28.92 22.28 -19.61
C GLY A 40 -27.44 22.08 -19.95
N GLN A 41 -26.54 22.98 -19.51
CA GLN A 41 -25.10 22.81 -19.67
C GLN A 41 -24.63 21.53 -18.97
N ARG A 42 -23.79 20.74 -19.64
CA ARG A 42 -23.19 19.52 -19.08
C ARG A 42 -21.84 19.83 -18.48
N LEU A 43 -21.65 19.48 -17.23
CA LEU A 43 -20.39 19.63 -16.50
C LEU A 43 -19.85 18.26 -16.09
N ARG A 44 -18.56 18.05 -16.32
CA ARG A 44 -17.80 16.94 -15.75
C ARG A 44 -17.48 17.29 -14.30
N ILE A 45 -17.72 16.36 -13.39
CA ILE A 45 -17.52 16.60 -11.95
C ILE A 45 -16.22 15.91 -11.50
N PRO A 46 -15.26 16.65 -10.91
CA PRO A 46 -14.05 16.05 -10.37
C PRO A 46 -14.38 15.05 -9.25
N VAL A 47 -13.84 13.84 -9.33
CA VAL A 47 -13.92 12.82 -8.29
C VAL A 47 -12.72 12.86 -7.34
N TYR A 48 -11.61 13.44 -7.80
CA TYR A 48 -10.41 13.68 -7.01
C TYR A 48 -9.67 14.89 -7.58
N THR A 49 -9.08 15.71 -6.71
CA THR A 49 -8.25 16.85 -7.13
C THR A 49 -6.96 16.81 -6.34
N GLU A 50 -5.83 16.99 -7.03
CA GLU A 50 -4.51 17.06 -6.42
C GLU A 50 -3.78 18.35 -6.80
N ALA A 51 -2.87 18.80 -5.94
CA ALA A 51 -1.89 19.83 -6.20
C ALA A 51 -0.54 19.14 -6.42
N ILE A 52 0.08 19.42 -7.56
CA ILE A 52 1.40 18.89 -7.91
C ILE A 52 2.42 20.02 -7.76
N VAL A 53 3.44 19.82 -6.93
CA VAL A 53 4.47 20.83 -6.67
C VAL A 53 5.35 21.02 -7.90
N ASN A 54 5.39 22.25 -8.42
CA ASN A 54 6.19 22.64 -9.59
C ASN A 54 7.47 23.39 -9.21
N ALA A 55 7.55 23.94 -7.99
CA ALA A 55 8.75 24.56 -7.46
C ALA A 55 9.75 23.51 -6.98
N ASN A 56 11.02 23.87 -6.78
CA ASN A 56 12.00 22.95 -6.17
C ASN A 56 11.58 22.56 -4.76
N THR A 57 11.07 23.53 -4.02
CA THR A 57 10.48 23.33 -2.69
C THR A 57 9.28 24.25 -2.55
N ALA A 58 8.18 23.73 -2.02
CA ALA A 58 6.98 24.47 -1.71
C ALA A 58 6.72 24.45 -0.20
N ASN A 59 6.61 25.63 0.38
CA ASN A 59 6.28 25.79 1.79
C ASN A 59 4.80 25.49 2.03
N ILE A 60 4.51 24.62 2.99
CA ILE A 60 3.16 24.37 3.48
C ILE A 60 2.94 25.14 4.78
N ARG A 61 1.87 25.93 4.82
CA ARG A 61 1.57 26.85 5.90
C ARG A 61 0.30 26.47 6.63
N LYS A 62 0.20 26.86 7.91
CA LYS A 62 -0.98 26.58 8.74
C LYS A 62 -2.25 27.30 8.22
N TYR A 63 -2.08 28.51 7.71
CA TYR A 63 -3.15 29.38 7.19
C TYR A 63 -2.69 30.07 5.89
N PRO A 64 -3.61 30.57 5.05
CA PRO A 64 -3.27 31.41 3.90
C PRO A 64 -2.45 32.64 4.33
N GLY A 65 -1.28 32.84 3.72
CA GLY A 65 -0.45 34.03 3.95
C GLY A 65 1.04 33.71 4.05
N THR A 66 1.91 34.54 3.46
CA THR A 66 3.36 34.30 3.41
C THR A 66 4.08 34.45 4.76
N THR A 67 3.44 35.07 5.74
CA THR A 67 3.92 35.21 7.13
C THR A 67 3.35 34.14 8.06
N SER A 68 2.42 33.31 7.59
CA SER A 68 1.81 32.22 8.36
C SER A 68 2.85 31.14 8.72
N PRO A 69 2.77 30.53 9.91
CA PRO A 69 3.73 29.50 10.33
C PRO A 69 3.86 28.37 9.30
N LEU A 70 5.11 28.00 9.03
CA LEU A 70 5.42 26.79 8.27
C LEU A 70 5.05 25.57 9.12
N ILE A 71 4.36 24.62 8.49
CA ILE A 71 4.04 23.33 9.11
C ILE A 71 4.70 22.17 8.39
N ASP A 72 5.15 22.39 7.13
CA ASP A 72 5.86 21.41 6.31
C ASP A 72 6.51 22.06 5.08
N GLN A 73 7.30 21.27 4.35
CA GLN A 73 7.85 21.60 3.04
C GLN A 73 7.76 20.41 2.09
N MET A 74 7.30 20.66 0.87
CA MET A 74 7.14 19.63 -0.16
C MET A 74 8.14 19.83 -1.29
N ASP A 75 8.74 18.75 -1.76
CA ASP A 75 9.64 18.77 -2.91
C ASP A 75 8.91 18.78 -4.23
N ARG A 76 9.62 19.19 -5.29
CA ARG A 76 9.14 19.11 -6.67
C ARG A 76 8.56 17.73 -6.96
N GLY A 77 7.38 17.70 -7.58
CA GLY A 77 6.68 16.48 -7.94
C GLY A 77 5.86 15.86 -6.80
N ALA A 78 5.97 16.36 -5.56
CA ALA A 78 5.05 15.98 -4.49
C ALA A 78 3.59 16.24 -4.90
N ARG A 79 2.72 15.31 -4.53
CA ARG A 79 1.29 15.33 -4.88
C ARG A 79 0.46 15.42 -3.61
N LEU A 80 -0.45 16.38 -3.52
CA LEU A 80 -1.25 16.59 -2.33
C LEU A 80 -2.75 16.63 -2.65
N PRO A 81 -3.60 15.86 -1.95
CA PRO A 81 -5.04 16.00 -2.06
C PRO A 81 -5.48 17.44 -1.77
N VAL A 82 -6.25 18.04 -2.69
CA VAL A 82 -6.81 19.39 -2.52
C VAL A 82 -8.15 19.28 -1.79
N THR A 83 -8.30 20.07 -0.73
CA THR A 83 -9.55 20.15 0.06
C THR A 83 -10.26 21.49 -0.10
N GLY A 84 -9.59 22.51 -0.64
CA GLY A 84 -10.14 23.85 -0.79
C GLY A 84 -9.22 24.76 -1.59
N ILE A 85 -9.77 25.84 -2.14
CA ILE A 85 -9.02 26.89 -2.82
C ILE A 85 -9.61 28.23 -2.39
N GLU A 86 -8.77 29.13 -1.89
CA GLU A 86 -9.14 30.46 -1.40
C GLU A 86 -8.14 31.50 -1.93
N GLY A 87 -8.59 32.36 -2.84
CA GLY A 87 -7.73 33.32 -3.53
C GLY A 87 -6.53 32.63 -4.19
N ASP A 88 -5.33 33.07 -3.80
CA ASP A 88 -4.04 32.56 -4.29
C ASP A 88 -3.53 31.35 -3.49
N TRP A 89 -4.34 30.75 -2.62
CA TRP A 89 -3.94 29.66 -1.75
C TRP A 89 -4.74 28.39 -2.02
N VAL A 90 -4.05 27.26 -2.06
CA VAL A 90 -4.62 25.93 -2.21
C VAL A 90 -4.52 25.23 -0.87
N GLN A 91 -5.67 24.84 -0.31
CA GLN A 91 -5.73 24.03 0.89
C GLN A 91 -5.48 22.57 0.52
N VAL A 92 -4.51 21.96 1.19
CA VAL A 92 -4.02 20.62 0.91
C VAL A 92 -3.99 19.77 2.17
N ARG A 93 -4.12 18.45 1.99
CA ARG A 93 -4.00 17.47 3.07
C ARG A 93 -2.64 16.78 3.05
N LEU A 94 -1.99 16.71 4.21
CA LEU A 94 -0.69 16.10 4.40
C LEU A 94 -0.79 14.61 4.73
N TYR A 95 0.32 13.90 4.61
CA TYR A 95 0.49 12.46 4.81
C TYR A 95 0.03 11.97 6.19
N ASP A 96 0.04 12.86 7.20
CA ASP A 96 -0.41 12.61 8.58
C ASP A 96 -1.83 13.13 8.85
N GLY A 97 -2.55 13.57 7.82
CA GLY A 97 -3.92 14.06 7.91
C GLY A 97 -4.06 15.54 8.27
N ARG A 98 -2.98 16.24 8.64
CA ARG A 98 -3.01 17.70 8.86
C ARG A 98 -3.45 18.43 7.59
N ILE A 99 -4.11 19.55 7.78
CA ILE A 99 -4.49 20.47 6.71
C ILE A 99 -3.52 21.64 6.68
N GLY A 100 -3.02 21.94 5.49
CA GLY A 100 -2.12 23.06 5.23
C GLY A 100 -2.52 23.85 4.00
N TRP A 101 -1.77 24.91 3.73
CA TRP A 101 -1.98 25.82 2.62
C TRP A 101 -0.69 26.03 1.85
N VAL A 102 -0.77 25.93 0.54
CA VAL A 102 0.33 26.18 -0.39
C VAL A 102 -0.04 27.30 -1.35
N LEU A 103 0.91 28.16 -1.66
CA LEU A 103 0.70 29.23 -2.64
C LEU A 103 0.45 28.62 -4.02
N ARG A 104 -0.61 29.06 -4.68
CA ARG A 104 -1.10 28.50 -5.94
C ARG A 104 -0.05 28.52 -7.04
N ASP A 105 0.80 29.55 -7.09
CA ASP A 105 1.87 29.66 -8.10
C ASP A 105 2.96 28.60 -7.97
N LEU A 106 3.08 27.94 -6.80
CA LEU A 106 4.06 26.88 -6.57
C LEU A 106 3.55 25.50 -6.99
N VAL A 107 2.26 25.39 -7.34
CA VAL A 107 1.60 24.11 -7.62
C VAL A 107 0.76 24.16 -8.89
N ARG A 108 0.61 23.01 -9.53
CA ARG A 108 -0.41 22.79 -10.55
C ARG A 108 -1.58 22.05 -9.93
N VAL A 109 -2.75 22.66 -9.93
CA VAL A 109 -4.00 22.00 -9.51
C VAL A 109 -4.52 21.13 -10.65
N VAL A 110 -4.72 19.85 -10.39
CA VAL A 110 -5.16 18.85 -11.37
C VAL A 110 -6.42 18.15 -10.86
N PRO A 111 -7.61 18.51 -11.38
CA PRO A 111 -8.83 17.75 -11.14
C PRO A 111 -8.91 16.54 -12.07
N HIS A 112 -9.36 15.41 -11.53
CA HIS A 112 -9.59 14.16 -12.25
C HIS A 112 -11.09 13.87 -12.28
N GLY A 113 -11.65 13.67 -13.48
CA GLY A 113 -13.09 13.42 -13.70
C GLY A 113 -13.51 11.95 -13.56
N GLY A 114 -12.55 11.07 -13.27
CA GLY A 114 -12.76 9.62 -13.20
C GLY A 114 -12.74 8.96 -14.58
N GLU A 115 -11.89 9.48 -15.48
CA GLU A 115 -11.42 8.82 -16.71
C GLU A 115 -10.50 7.65 -16.38
N ARG A 116 -9.71 7.82 -15.31
CA ARG A 116 -8.77 6.85 -14.77
C ARG A 116 -9.20 6.47 -13.35
N PRO A 117 -9.13 5.19 -12.98
CA PRO A 117 -9.39 4.75 -11.61
C PRO A 117 -8.54 5.51 -10.59
N VAL A 118 -9.16 5.93 -9.49
CA VAL A 118 -8.47 6.56 -8.36
C VAL A 118 -8.25 5.51 -7.29
N GLN A 119 -7.00 5.18 -7.01
CA GLN A 119 -6.66 4.12 -6.06
C GLN A 119 -5.50 4.52 -5.17
N GLN A 120 -5.29 3.75 -4.10
CA GLN A 120 -4.07 3.83 -3.30
C GLN A 120 -3.13 2.68 -3.63
N VAL A 121 -1.83 2.95 -3.49
CA VAL A 121 -0.76 1.95 -3.63
C VAL A 121 0.12 2.01 -2.40
N LEU A 122 0.18 0.91 -1.66
CA LEU A 122 1.14 0.69 -0.57
C LEU A 122 2.36 -0.04 -1.14
N GLY A 123 3.56 0.48 -0.93
CA GLY A 123 4.80 -0.22 -1.29
C GLY A 123 5.50 -0.75 -0.05
N PHE A 124 5.88 -2.03 -0.03
CA PHE A 124 6.75 -2.54 1.03
C PHE A 124 8.22 -2.32 0.70
N TYR A 125 8.93 -1.66 1.61
CA TYR A 125 10.34 -1.33 1.50
C TYR A 125 11.16 -2.31 2.32
N THR A 126 12.17 -2.90 1.69
CA THR A 126 13.20 -3.68 2.38
C THR A 126 14.60 -3.23 1.99
N GLU A 127 15.56 -3.65 2.82
CA GLU A 127 16.98 -3.62 2.44
C GLU A 127 17.32 -4.68 1.40
N LYS A 128 18.55 -4.59 0.88
CA LYS A 128 19.13 -5.60 0.00
C LYS A 128 19.23 -6.93 0.73
N GLU A 129 18.80 -8.01 0.09
CA GLU A 129 18.85 -9.36 0.64
C GLU A 129 19.73 -10.27 -0.24
N GLY A 130 20.87 -10.66 0.30
CA GLY A 130 21.83 -11.49 -0.44
C GLY A 130 22.32 -10.83 -1.73
N PRO A 131 22.85 -11.62 -2.69
CA PRO A 131 23.41 -11.09 -3.93
C PRO A 131 22.34 -10.75 -4.99
N THR A 132 21.15 -11.35 -4.90
CA THR A 132 20.16 -11.36 -5.98
C THR A 132 18.96 -10.47 -5.77
N LEU A 133 18.59 -10.16 -4.52
CA LEU A 133 17.40 -9.37 -4.23
C LEU A 133 17.81 -7.94 -3.87
N PRO A 134 17.45 -6.95 -4.71
CA PRO A 134 17.89 -5.56 -4.53
C PRO A 134 17.19 -4.88 -3.35
N SER A 135 17.76 -3.76 -2.91
CA SER A 135 17.11 -2.83 -1.98
C SER A 135 15.98 -2.08 -2.68
N SER A 136 14.94 -1.73 -1.93
CA SER A 136 13.83 -0.91 -2.39
C SER A 136 14.18 0.58 -2.56
N HIS A 137 15.33 1.04 -2.07
CA HIS A 137 15.65 2.47 -1.95
C HIS A 137 15.48 3.26 -3.25
N GLN A 138 16.09 2.79 -4.33
CA GLN A 138 16.08 3.50 -5.61
C GLN A 138 14.65 3.63 -6.15
N VAL A 139 13.91 2.52 -6.17
CA VAL A 139 12.51 2.47 -6.62
C VAL A 139 11.63 3.41 -5.80
N PHE A 140 11.79 3.41 -4.48
CA PHE A 140 11.05 4.30 -3.60
C PHE A 140 11.28 5.78 -3.95
N VAL A 141 12.54 6.19 -4.08
CA VAL A 141 12.91 7.59 -4.37
C VAL A 141 12.42 8.02 -5.76
N GLU A 142 12.52 7.15 -6.75
CA GLU A 142 12.13 7.45 -8.14
C GLU A 142 10.61 7.49 -8.35
N HIS A 143 9.83 6.75 -7.54
CA HIS A 143 8.41 6.51 -7.78
C HIS A 143 7.49 6.97 -6.64
N THR A 144 7.92 7.95 -5.84
CA THR A 144 7.07 8.52 -4.78
C THR A 144 5.74 9.04 -5.31
N ALA A 145 5.65 9.51 -6.57
CA ALA A 145 4.40 9.96 -7.19
C ALA A 145 3.35 8.84 -7.35
N GLN A 146 3.79 7.59 -7.51
CA GLN A 146 2.95 6.39 -7.67
C GLN A 146 2.75 5.63 -6.35
N LEU A 147 3.21 6.18 -5.22
CA LEU A 147 3.06 5.58 -3.89
C LEU A 147 2.19 6.44 -2.98
N SER A 148 1.21 5.82 -2.35
CA SER A 148 0.32 6.43 -1.37
C SER A 148 0.88 6.33 0.04
N ALA A 149 1.52 5.20 0.34
CA ALA A 149 2.12 4.86 1.61
C ALA A 149 3.29 3.88 1.39
N VAL A 150 4.17 3.78 2.38
CA VAL A 150 5.26 2.80 2.43
C VAL A 150 5.31 2.10 3.78
N GLY A 151 5.34 0.78 3.75
CA GLY A 151 5.61 -0.09 4.90
C GLY A 151 7.10 -0.40 4.98
N MET A 152 7.77 0.11 6.02
CA MET A 152 9.20 -0.08 6.27
C MET A 152 9.41 -1.40 7.00
N PHE A 153 9.75 -2.46 6.26
CA PHE A 153 9.97 -3.81 6.78
C PHE A 153 11.31 -3.92 7.52
N HIS A 154 11.41 -3.18 8.63
CA HIS A 154 12.65 -2.94 9.34
C HIS A 154 12.60 -3.24 10.83
N PHE A 155 11.46 -3.71 11.32
CA PHE A 155 11.21 -3.86 12.74
C PHE A 155 10.57 -5.21 13.01
N ARG A 156 11.02 -5.86 14.07
CA ARG A 156 10.41 -7.12 14.50
C ARG A 156 10.33 -7.25 16.01
N ILE A 157 9.46 -8.13 16.48
CA ILE A 157 9.41 -8.49 17.90
C ILE A 157 10.79 -9.02 18.32
N ASN A 158 11.34 -8.46 19.40
CA ASN A 158 12.62 -8.90 19.90
C ASN A 158 12.53 -10.36 20.40
N ARG A 159 13.44 -11.20 19.91
CA ARG A 159 13.44 -12.65 20.20
C ARG A 159 13.61 -12.95 21.69
N ALA A 160 14.43 -12.19 22.41
CA ALA A 160 14.77 -12.44 23.79
C ALA A 160 13.79 -11.77 24.78
N ASN A 161 13.21 -10.65 24.39
CA ASN A 161 12.19 -9.94 25.16
C ASN A 161 10.99 -9.60 24.27
N PRO A 162 9.93 -10.44 24.26
CA PRO A 162 8.79 -10.26 23.37
C PRO A 162 7.98 -8.96 23.55
N THR A 163 8.23 -8.16 24.58
CA THR A 163 7.61 -6.83 24.71
C THR A 163 8.40 -5.72 24.02
N GLU A 164 9.62 -6.00 23.54
CA GLU A 164 10.50 -5.04 22.88
C GLU A 164 10.46 -5.21 21.36
N ILE A 165 10.86 -4.15 20.65
CA ILE A 165 10.98 -4.13 19.19
C ILE A 165 12.45 -3.95 18.83
N GLU A 166 12.97 -4.81 17.96
CA GLU A 166 14.33 -4.72 17.45
C GLU A 166 14.39 -4.32 15.98
N LYS A 167 15.54 -3.79 15.57
CA LYS A 167 15.85 -3.47 14.19
C LYS A 167 16.13 -4.72 13.37
N PHE A 168 15.66 -4.73 12.13
CA PHE A 168 15.90 -5.77 11.14
C PHE A 168 16.16 -5.12 9.77
N PRO A 169 17.26 -5.42 9.06
CA PRO A 169 18.48 -5.97 9.62
C PRO A 169 19.03 -5.05 10.72
N ALA A 170 19.80 -5.59 11.67
CA ALA A 170 20.37 -4.79 12.76
C ALA A 170 21.36 -3.70 12.30
N THR A 171 21.73 -3.70 11.02
CA THR A 171 22.79 -2.88 10.44
C THR A 171 22.37 -1.47 10.04
N PHE A 172 21.07 -1.15 9.94
CA PHE A 172 20.66 0.19 9.53
C PHE A 172 20.80 1.22 10.66
N THR A 173 21.20 2.44 10.32
CA THR A 173 21.40 3.53 11.28
C THR A 173 20.11 4.31 11.53
N ASP A 174 20.02 4.96 12.69
CA ASP A 174 18.90 5.86 12.98
C ASP A 174 18.83 7.05 12.01
N ALA A 175 19.99 7.57 11.60
CA ALA A 175 20.07 8.67 10.64
C ALA A 175 19.51 8.26 9.27
N TYR A 176 19.86 7.06 8.81
CA TYR A 176 19.31 6.52 7.57
C TYR A 176 17.78 6.38 7.64
N MET A 177 17.24 5.80 8.72
CA MET A 177 15.79 5.64 8.86
C MET A 177 15.07 6.99 8.82
N ARG A 178 15.57 8.00 9.55
CA ARG A 178 14.99 9.35 9.50
C ARG A 178 15.05 9.97 8.10
N GLN A 179 16.17 9.82 7.40
CA GLN A 179 16.30 10.34 6.03
C GLN A 179 15.28 9.72 5.06
N VAL A 180 15.03 8.42 5.17
CA VAL A 180 14.03 7.73 4.33
C VAL A 180 12.61 8.20 4.66
N VAL A 181 12.28 8.33 5.95
CA VAL A 181 10.97 8.86 6.40
C VAL A 181 10.77 10.30 5.93
N ASP A 182 11.77 11.16 6.16
CA ASP A 182 11.74 12.57 5.76
C ASP A 182 11.56 12.71 4.24
N HIS A 183 12.22 11.86 3.44
CA HIS A 183 12.03 11.83 2.00
C HIS A 183 10.58 11.50 1.61
N GLY A 184 9.98 10.48 2.25
CA GLY A 184 8.57 10.14 2.04
C GLY A 184 7.64 11.31 2.37
N HIS A 185 7.85 11.94 3.52
CA HIS A 185 7.10 13.12 3.97
C HIS A 185 7.20 14.30 3.00
N ARG A 186 8.40 14.59 2.48
CA ARG A 186 8.64 15.66 1.48
C ARG A 186 7.93 15.38 0.13
N HIS A 187 7.50 14.15 -0.11
CA HIS A 187 6.68 13.73 -1.26
C HIS A 187 5.24 13.35 -0.89
N ASN A 188 4.80 13.70 0.33
CA ASN A 188 3.47 13.45 0.86
C ASN A 188 3.07 11.95 0.84
N VAL A 189 4.03 11.07 1.08
CA VAL A 189 3.85 9.62 1.23
C VAL A 189 3.73 9.31 2.72
N LYS A 190 2.70 8.53 3.10
CA LYS A 190 2.57 8.04 4.48
C LYS A 190 3.66 6.99 4.76
N MET A 191 4.40 7.14 5.84
CA MET A 191 5.48 6.24 6.24
C MET A 191 5.07 5.46 7.48
N LEU A 192 5.13 4.13 7.41
CA LEU A 192 4.75 3.22 8.48
C LEU A 192 5.93 2.28 8.81
N PRO A 193 6.31 2.07 10.07
CA PRO A 193 7.11 0.94 10.45
C PRO A 193 6.23 -0.31 10.28
N THR A 194 6.71 -1.26 9.49
CA THR A 194 6.16 -2.62 9.48
C THR A 194 6.85 -3.42 10.58
N ILE A 195 6.07 -3.84 11.58
CA ILE A 195 6.56 -4.62 12.72
C ILE A 195 6.11 -6.06 12.56
N HIS A 196 7.07 -6.97 12.34
CA HIS A 196 6.80 -8.38 12.09
C HIS A 196 7.28 -9.32 13.21
N ASN A 197 6.87 -10.59 13.17
CA ASN A 197 7.40 -11.63 14.07
C ASN A 197 8.24 -12.70 13.35
N LEU A 198 8.57 -12.49 12.08
CA LEU A 198 9.42 -13.38 11.30
C LEU A 198 10.89 -13.30 11.75
N LEU A 199 11.45 -14.43 12.22
CA LEU A 199 12.87 -14.51 12.62
C LEU A 199 13.79 -15.07 11.52
N TYR A 200 13.25 -15.54 10.40
CA TYR A 200 13.96 -16.03 9.19
C TYR A 200 15.03 -17.12 9.46
N GLU A 201 14.74 -18.07 10.35
CA GLU A 201 15.60 -19.24 10.62
C GLU A 201 14.94 -20.53 10.08
N ARG A 202 15.58 -21.18 9.10
CA ARG A 202 15.07 -22.43 8.49
C ARG A 202 14.93 -23.51 9.56
N GLY A 203 13.72 -24.05 9.75
CA GLY A 203 13.43 -25.07 10.75
C GLY A 203 13.03 -24.54 12.14
N HIS A 204 12.92 -23.23 12.32
CA HIS A 204 12.61 -22.59 13.61
C HIS A 204 11.26 -21.86 13.64
N GLN A 205 10.28 -22.29 12.83
CA GLN A 205 8.93 -21.72 12.82
C GLN A 205 8.31 -21.69 14.22
N GLU A 206 8.58 -22.70 15.06
CA GLU A 206 8.12 -22.70 16.45
C GLU A 206 8.67 -21.56 17.30
N VAL A 207 9.87 -21.05 17.00
CA VAL A 207 10.42 -19.88 17.69
C VAL A 207 9.59 -18.62 17.36
N ASN A 208 9.16 -18.43 16.11
CA ASN A 208 8.26 -17.33 15.74
C ASN A 208 6.96 -17.39 16.55
N LYS A 209 6.39 -18.60 16.68
CA LYS A 209 5.14 -18.85 17.42
C LYS A 209 5.31 -18.57 18.91
N GLU A 210 6.43 -18.97 19.52
CA GLU A 210 6.70 -18.73 20.94
C GLU A 210 6.92 -17.24 21.25
N VAL A 211 7.64 -16.51 20.39
CA VAL A 211 7.88 -15.09 20.58
C VAL A 211 6.56 -14.31 20.56
N ILE A 212 5.73 -14.51 19.54
CA ILE A 212 4.43 -13.81 19.50
C ILE A 212 3.48 -14.26 20.61
N ARG A 213 3.49 -15.55 20.97
CA ARG A 213 2.72 -16.05 22.12
C ARG A 213 3.13 -15.36 23.42
N GLY A 214 4.44 -15.18 23.65
CA GLY A 214 4.98 -14.46 24.80
C GLY A 214 4.50 -13.00 24.84
N MET A 215 4.54 -12.32 23.70
CA MET A 215 4.03 -10.93 23.58
C MET A 215 2.52 -10.85 23.88
N LEU A 216 1.73 -11.80 23.37
CA LEU A 216 0.27 -11.83 23.53
C LEU A 216 -0.22 -12.32 24.91
N ALA A 217 0.66 -12.93 25.72
CA ALA A 217 0.31 -13.78 26.86
C ALA A 217 -0.60 -13.11 27.89
N THR A 218 -0.32 -11.85 28.26
CA THR A 218 -1.07 -11.11 29.29
C THR A 218 -1.43 -9.70 28.83
N PRO A 219 -2.41 -9.03 29.47
CA PRO A 219 -2.65 -7.60 29.22
C PRO A 219 -1.41 -6.73 29.43
N ASP A 220 -0.55 -7.07 30.40
CA ASP A 220 0.67 -6.29 30.69
C ASP A 220 1.72 -6.44 29.58
N THR A 221 1.94 -7.64 29.04
CA THR A 221 2.88 -7.84 27.93
C THR A 221 2.42 -7.12 26.67
N ARG A 222 1.12 -7.16 26.37
CA ARG A 222 0.54 -6.40 25.24
C ARG A 222 0.67 -4.89 25.44
N LYS A 223 0.34 -4.39 26.63
CA LYS A 223 0.47 -2.96 26.96
C LYS A 223 1.93 -2.47 26.86
N ALA A 224 2.88 -3.26 27.34
CA ALA A 224 4.30 -2.95 27.21
C ALA A 224 4.71 -2.87 25.73
N PHE A 225 4.32 -3.86 24.92
CA PHE A 225 4.59 -3.85 23.49
C PHE A 225 3.94 -2.64 22.78
N ILE A 226 2.67 -2.34 23.06
CA ILE A 226 1.95 -1.16 22.52
C ILE A 226 2.69 0.13 22.88
N THR A 227 3.20 0.25 24.11
CA THR A 227 3.98 1.42 24.55
C THR A 227 5.26 1.58 23.69
N ASN A 228 5.94 0.47 23.40
CA ASN A 228 7.12 0.45 22.54
C ASN A 228 6.78 0.74 21.07
N VAL A 229 5.60 0.33 20.57
CA VAL A 229 5.11 0.74 19.24
C VAL A 229 4.96 2.26 19.18
N ILE A 230 4.30 2.89 20.15
CA ILE A 230 4.14 4.35 20.18
C ILE A 230 5.50 5.06 20.26
N ALA A 231 6.42 4.57 21.09
CA ALA A 231 7.77 5.12 21.19
C ALA A 231 8.54 5.00 19.86
N LEU A 232 8.38 3.89 19.12
CA LEU A 232 8.98 3.71 17.81
C LEU A 232 8.47 4.72 16.78
N ILE A 233 7.15 4.92 16.75
CA ILE A 233 6.50 5.90 15.87
C ILE A 233 7.09 7.29 16.12
N GLN A 234 7.16 7.70 17.39
CA GLN A 234 7.69 9.01 17.78
C GLN A 234 9.18 9.16 17.49
N ARG A 235 9.98 8.10 17.70
CA ARG A 235 11.46 8.13 17.54
C ARG A 235 11.89 8.46 16.10
N TYR A 236 11.14 7.97 15.12
CA TYR A 236 11.46 8.09 13.69
C TYR A 236 10.45 8.94 12.93
N ASN A 237 9.51 9.59 13.62
CA ASN A 237 8.47 10.42 13.00
C ASN A 237 7.60 9.65 12.00
N PHE A 238 7.16 8.44 12.34
CA PHE A 238 6.21 7.71 11.51
C PHE A 238 4.77 8.22 11.68
N ASP A 239 3.91 7.87 10.73
CA ASP A 239 2.53 8.36 10.65
C ASP A 239 1.51 7.40 11.29
N GLY A 240 2.00 6.33 11.89
CA GLY A 240 1.24 5.17 12.29
C GLY A 240 2.10 3.93 12.36
N VAL A 241 1.45 2.76 12.34
CA VAL A 241 2.10 1.46 12.31
C VAL A 241 1.41 0.51 11.33
N ASN A 242 2.19 -0.36 10.71
CA ASN A 242 1.72 -1.54 10.02
C ASN A 242 2.18 -2.77 10.82
N ILE A 243 1.25 -3.63 11.23
CA ILE A 243 1.54 -4.85 12.01
C ILE A 243 1.47 -6.05 11.08
N ASP A 244 2.57 -6.79 10.98
CA ASP A 244 2.68 -7.99 10.15
C ASP A 244 2.98 -9.22 11.01
N PHE A 245 1.94 -9.72 11.66
CA PHE A 245 2.05 -10.90 12.50
C PHE A 245 1.63 -12.14 11.72
N GLU A 246 2.51 -13.12 11.68
CA GLU A 246 2.35 -14.40 11.00
C GLU A 246 2.58 -15.56 11.97
N ASP A 247 2.34 -16.81 11.52
CA ASP A 247 2.62 -18.02 12.30
C ASP A 247 1.96 -18.06 13.70
N VAL A 248 0.85 -17.34 13.92
CA VAL A 248 0.15 -17.32 15.20
C VAL A 248 -0.56 -18.66 15.44
N ARG A 249 -0.54 -19.16 16.67
CA ARG A 249 -1.29 -20.36 17.05
C ARG A 249 -2.78 -20.08 17.16
N PHE A 250 -3.61 -21.05 16.76
CA PHE A 250 -5.07 -20.90 16.81
C PHE A 250 -5.59 -20.67 18.24
N GLU A 251 -4.92 -21.24 19.24
CA GLU A 251 -5.24 -21.07 20.65
C GLU A 251 -5.06 -19.62 21.13
N ASP A 252 -4.19 -18.85 20.48
CA ASP A 252 -3.87 -17.46 20.84
C ASP A 252 -4.74 -16.42 20.10
N ARG A 253 -5.71 -16.86 19.26
CA ARG A 253 -6.58 -15.97 18.43
C ARG A 253 -7.34 -14.89 19.22
N GLU A 254 -7.81 -15.21 20.43
CA GLU A 254 -8.55 -14.25 21.26
C GLU A 254 -7.61 -13.21 21.87
N ARG A 255 -6.38 -13.63 22.22
CA ARG A 255 -5.33 -12.73 22.71
C ARG A 255 -4.84 -11.81 21.59
N LEU A 256 -4.70 -12.35 20.38
CA LEU A 256 -4.40 -11.56 19.18
C LEU A 256 -5.51 -10.53 18.89
N SER A 257 -6.77 -10.95 18.98
CA SER A 257 -7.92 -10.05 18.83
C SER A 257 -7.99 -8.99 19.94
N ALA A 258 -7.56 -9.31 21.17
CA ALA A 258 -7.44 -8.33 22.25
C ALA A 258 -6.33 -7.31 21.96
N PHE A 259 -5.16 -7.78 21.53
CA PHE A 259 -4.04 -6.93 21.11
C PHE A 259 -4.46 -5.92 20.05
N TYR A 260 -5.14 -6.36 18.98
CA TYR A 260 -5.56 -5.46 17.90
C TYR A 260 -6.54 -4.37 18.39
N ARG A 261 -7.44 -4.68 19.32
CA ARG A 261 -8.34 -3.68 19.92
C ARG A 261 -7.58 -2.68 20.78
N GLU A 262 -6.70 -3.18 21.63
CA GLU A 262 -5.89 -2.36 22.55
C GLU A 262 -4.95 -1.42 21.79
N LEU A 263 -4.23 -1.94 20.79
CA LEU A 263 -3.36 -1.15 19.91
C LEU A 263 -4.19 -0.13 19.13
N GLY A 264 -5.31 -0.54 18.54
CA GLY A 264 -6.18 0.39 17.82
C GLY A 264 -6.71 1.53 18.69
N SER A 265 -7.00 1.27 19.97
CA SER A 265 -7.36 2.34 20.91
C SER A 265 -6.19 3.30 21.15
N ALA A 266 -5.02 2.76 21.47
CA ALA A 266 -3.83 3.56 21.76
C ALA A 266 -3.41 4.44 20.56
N LEU A 267 -3.49 3.91 19.33
CA LEU A 267 -3.17 4.67 18.11
C LEU A 267 -4.19 5.78 17.85
N ARG A 268 -5.50 5.50 18.00
CA ARG A 268 -6.55 6.52 17.85
C ARG A 268 -6.39 7.68 18.83
N ASP A 269 -6.02 7.39 20.08
CA ASP A 269 -5.78 8.43 21.10
C ASP A 269 -4.63 9.38 20.72
N HIS A 270 -3.71 8.94 19.86
CA HIS A 270 -2.60 9.74 19.33
C HIS A 270 -2.83 10.27 17.91
N GLY A 271 -3.94 9.91 17.24
CA GLY A 271 -4.19 10.25 15.84
C GLY A 271 -3.31 9.51 14.83
N TYR A 272 -2.76 8.35 15.21
CA TYR A 272 -1.89 7.55 14.36
C TYR A 272 -2.67 6.57 13.48
N PHE A 273 -2.19 6.36 12.26
CA PHE A 273 -2.78 5.41 11.31
C PHE A 273 -2.51 3.96 11.74
N TYR A 274 -3.50 3.10 11.60
CA TYR A 274 -3.39 1.70 11.96
C TYR A 274 -3.63 0.77 10.77
N SER A 275 -2.56 0.13 10.31
CA SER A 275 -2.56 -0.88 9.26
C SER A 275 -2.20 -2.26 9.84
N VAL A 276 -2.80 -3.32 9.30
CA VAL A 276 -2.47 -4.72 9.67
C VAL A 276 -2.40 -5.58 8.43
N ASP A 277 -1.31 -6.33 8.30
CA ASP A 277 -1.15 -7.39 7.31
C ASP A 277 -1.75 -8.69 7.86
N THR A 278 -2.49 -9.42 7.01
CA THR A 278 -3.05 -10.72 7.41
C THR A 278 -2.93 -11.76 6.33
N PRO A 279 -2.73 -13.03 6.70
CA PRO A 279 -2.93 -14.15 5.79
C PRO A 279 -4.31 -14.11 5.13
N SER A 280 -4.36 -14.43 3.84
CA SER A 280 -5.60 -14.48 3.08
C SER A 280 -6.58 -15.55 3.59
N ARG A 281 -7.86 -15.21 3.53
CA ARG A 281 -8.97 -16.09 3.91
C ARG A 281 -10.08 -16.00 2.86
N THR A 282 -10.82 -17.09 2.70
CA THR A 282 -12.03 -17.14 1.86
C THR A 282 -13.30 -17.49 2.65
N SER A 283 -13.17 -17.85 3.92
CA SER A 283 -14.29 -18.12 4.84
C SER A 283 -13.87 -18.01 6.32
N ASP A 284 -14.85 -18.03 7.22
CA ASP A 284 -14.62 -18.12 8.68
C ASP A 284 -14.16 -19.51 9.13
N GLU A 285 -14.34 -20.53 8.29
CA GLU A 285 -13.93 -21.90 8.61
C GLU A 285 -12.42 -21.95 8.82
N PRO A 286 -11.93 -22.56 9.91
CA PRO A 286 -10.51 -22.59 10.25
C PRO A 286 -9.77 -23.68 9.47
N THR A 287 -9.98 -23.76 8.15
CA THR A 287 -9.43 -24.81 7.28
C THR A 287 -7.93 -24.66 7.04
N ASN A 288 -7.41 -23.43 7.14
CA ASN A 288 -5.99 -23.13 7.04
C ASN A 288 -5.46 -22.63 8.40
N PRO A 289 -4.63 -23.44 9.10
CA PRO A 289 -4.06 -23.07 10.40
C PRO A 289 -3.26 -21.76 10.38
N PHE A 290 -2.66 -21.40 9.24
CA PHE A 290 -1.87 -20.17 9.09
C PHE A 290 -2.77 -18.92 9.18
N SER A 291 -3.97 -18.96 8.59
CA SER A 291 -4.89 -17.82 8.55
C SER A 291 -6.00 -17.87 9.61
N ALA A 292 -6.28 -19.05 10.18
CA ALA A 292 -7.36 -19.27 11.14
C ALA A 292 -7.34 -18.35 12.39
N PRO A 293 -6.18 -17.96 12.96
CA PRO A 293 -6.14 -17.08 14.13
C PRO A 293 -6.62 -15.64 13.85
N PHE A 294 -6.67 -15.21 12.59
CA PHE A 294 -6.89 -13.81 12.21
C PHE A 294 -8.36 -13.50 11.98
N ASN A 295 -8.96 -12.76 12.91
CA ASN A 295 -10.39 -12.41 12.86
C ASN A 295 -10.63 -11.11 12.08
N TYR A 296 -11.08 -11.24 10.83
CA TYR A 296 -11.33 -10.09 9.94
C TYR A 296 -12.44 -9.17 10.46
N SER A 297 -13.46 -9.68 11.15
CA SER A 297 -14.52 -8.83 11.74
C SER A 297 -13.98 -7.94 12.85
N VAL A 298 -13.07 -8.45 13.68
CA VAL A 298 -12.42 -7.65 14.73
C VAL A 298 -11.52 -6.60 14.09
N LEU A 299 -10.69 -7.00 13.13
CA LEU A 299 -9.80 -6.09 12.41
C LEU A 299 -10.58 -4.97 11.72
N GLY A 300 -11.66 -5.31 11.00
CA GLY A 300 -12.53 -4.35 10.31
C GLY A 300 -13.09 -3.23 11.20
N GLN A 301 -13.23 -3.49 12.51
CA GLN A 301 -13.69 -2.50 13.49
C GLN A 301 -12.57 -1.56 13.97
N VAL A 302 -11.32 -2.03 13.99
CA VAL A 302 -10.23 -1.34 14.73
C VAL A 302 -9.17 -0.73 13.84
N VAL A 303 -8.94 -1.26 12.64
CA VAL A 303 -7.89 -0.77 11.72
C VAL A 303 -8.44 0.31 10.78
N ASP A 304 -7.55 1.17 10.30
CA ASP A 304 -7.81 2.06 9.16
C ASP A 304 -7.61 1.31 7.83
N GLU A 305 -6.70 0.34 7.82
CA GLU A 305 -6.37 -0.49 6.67
C GLU A 305 -6.10 -1.94 7.07
N LEU A 306 -6.78 -2.87 6.39
CA LEU A 306 -6.44 -4.28 6.37
C LEU A 306 -5.74 -4.57 5.04
N VAL A 307 -4.48 -4.97 5.11
CA VAL A 307 -3.71 -5.45 3.97
C VAL A 307 -3.83 -6.98 3.95
N VAL A 308 -4.50 -7.50 2.92
CA VAL A 308 -4.72 -8.95 2.80
C VAL A 308 -3.63 -9.54 1.91
N MET A 309 -2.81 -10.42 2.47
CA MET A 309 -1.70 -11.10 1.78
C MET A 309 -2.23 -12.16 0.82
N LEU A 310 -2.27 -11.82 -0.47
CA LEU A 310 -2.77 -12.72 -1.51
C LEU A 310 -1.69 -13.63 -2.08
N TYR A 311 -0.42 -13.25 -1.97
CA TYR A 311 0.71 -14.01 -2.46
C TYR A 311 0.91 -15.31 -1.69
N ASN A 312 1.55 -16.27 -2.35
CA ASN A 312 1.66 -17.68 -1.97
C ASN A 312 0.38 -18.51 -2.20
N GLU A 313 -0.42 -18.21 -3.24
CA GLU A 313 -1.38 -19.19 -3.78
C GLU A 313 -0.63 -20.48 -4.17
N HIS A 314 0.49 -20.30 -4.86
CA HIS A 314 1.53 -21.30 -5.10
C HIS A 314 2.90 -20.83 -4.57
N GLY A 315 3.85 -21.76 -4.45
CA GLY A 315 5.22 -21.47 -3.99
C GLY A 315 5.54 -22.00 -2.59
N TRP A 316 4.53 -22.39 -1.81
CA TRP A 316 4.73 -23.08 -0.52
C TRP A 316 4.96 -24.60 -0.72
N PRO A 317 5.61 -25.30 0.23
CA PRO A 317 5.95 -26.72 0.09
C PRO A 317 4.72 -27.61 -0.17
N GLY A 318 4.62 -28.20 -1.36
CA GLY A 318 3.51 -29.08 -1.74
C GLY A 318 2.41 -28.43 -2.59
N SER A 319 2.48 -27.11 -2.82
CA SER A 319 1.50 -26.38 -3.66
C SER A 319 1.47 -26.78 -5.14
N GLY A 320 2.57 -27.32 -5.66
CA GLY A 320 2.79 -27.46 -7.10
C GLY A 320 3.05 -26.11 -7.81
N PRO A 321 3.38 -26.13 -9.12
CA PRO A 321 3.62 -24.93 -9.90
C PRO A 321 2.31 -24.16 -10.16
N GLY A 322 2.40 -22.84 -10.22
CA GLY A 322 1.28 -21.96 -10.57
C GLY A 322 1.55 -20.49 -10.25
N PRO A 323 0.57 -19.62 -10.53
CA PRO A 323 0.63 -18.19 -10.20
C PRO A 323 0.93 -17.94 -8.72
N VAL A 324 1.70 -16.89 -8.43
CA VAL A 324 1.85 -16.42 -7.03
C VAL A 324 0.54 -15.82 -6.53
N VAL A 325 -0.15 -15.06 -7.39
CA VAL A 325 -1.50 -14.52 -7.19
C VAL A 325 -2.27 -14.54 -8.51
N SER A 326 -3.18 -15.49 -8.67
CA SER A 326 -4.15 -15.48 -9.76
C SER A 326 -5.24 -14.43 -9.52
N ILE A 327 -5.81 -13.89 -10.60
CA ILE A 327 -6.90 -12.90 -10.52
C ILE A 327 -8.16 -13.47 -9.84
N GLY A 328 -8.43 -14.77 -10.03
CA GLY A 328 -9.58 -15.46 -9.42
C GLY A 328 -9.40 -15.70 -7.92
N TRP A 329 -8.18 -16.00 -7.48
CA TRP A 329 -7.83 -16.07 -6.06
C TRP A 329 -8.00 -14.71 -5.38
N MET A 330 -7.43 -13.65 -5.97
CA MET A 330 -7.60 -12.28 -5.51
C MET A 330 -9.09 -11.93 -5.35
N GLU A 331 -9.91 -12.22 -6.36
CA GLU A 331 -11.34 -11.91 -6.30
C GLU A 331 -12.05 -12.66 -5.16
N SER A 332 -11.73 -13.95 -4.97
CA SER A 332 -12.35 -14.79 -3.94
C SER A 332 -12.03 -14.29 -2.53
N VAL A 333 -10.76 -13.97 -2.27
CA VAL A 333 -10.31 -13.46 -0.96
C VAL A 333 -10.90 -12.08 -0.68
N VAL A 334 -10.88 -11.17 -1.66
CA VAL A 334 -11.42 -9.82 -1.49
C VAL A 334 -12.94 -9.86 -1.27
N LYS A 335 -13.68 -10.70 -2.00
CA LYS A 335 -15.12 -10.90 -1.78
C LYS A 335 -15.43 -11.36 -0.36
N TYR A 336 -14.63 -12.26 0.20
CA TYR A 336 -14.77 -12.63 1.61
C TYR A 336 -14.49 -11.44 2.54
N ALA A 337 -13.38 -10.71 2.34
CA ALA A 337 -13.04 -9.55 3.18
C ALA A 337 -14.14 -8.47 3.16
N LEU A 338 -14.79 -8.25 2.01
CA LEU A 338 -15.93 -7.33 1.85
C LEU A 338 -17.15 -7.71 2.71
N THR A 339 -17.30 -8.96 3.12
CA THR A 339 -18.36 -9.37 4.05
C THR A 339 -18.07 -8.97 5.50
N LYS A 340 -16.84 -8.54 5.80
CA LYS A 340 -16.34 -8.30 7.17
C LYS A 340 -16.08 -6.84 7.47
N MET A 341 -15.85 -6.00 6.45
CA MET A 341 -15.52 -4.59 6.63
C MET A 341 -15.82 -3.73 5.39
N PRO A 342 -15.87 -2.39 5.53
CA PRO A 342 -16.02 -1.49 4.41
C PRO A 342 -14.88 -1.64 3.39
N ALA A 343 -15.21 -1.58 2.10
CA ALA A 343 -14.26 -1.70 1.00
C ALA A 343 -13.09 -0.70 1.10
N SER A 344 -13.34 0.51 1.63
CA SER A 344 -12.34 1.56 1.83
C SER A 344 -11.21 1.20 2.81
N LYS A 345 -11.36 0.11 3.57
CA LYS A 345 -10.33 -0.42 4.48
C LYS A 345 -9.52 -1.56 3.88
N ILE A 346 -9.93 -2.13 2.74
CA ILE A 346 -9.32 -3.34 2.21
C ILE A 346 -8.26 -2.97 1.18
N THR A 347 -7.04 -3.43 1.40
CA THR A 347 -5.93 -3.34 0.44
C THR A 347 -5.48 -4.75 0.06
N ALA A 348 -5.44 -5.03 -1.24
CA ALA A 348 -5.04 -6.33 -1.76
C ALA A 348 -3.51 -6.38 -1.95
N ALA A 349 -2.79 -7.11 -1.11
CA ALA A 349 -1.34 -7.25 -1.26
C ALA A 349 -1.01 -8.30 -2.31
N VAL A 350 -0.37 -7.85 -3.38
CA VAL A 350 -0.01 -8.65 -4.54
C VAL A 350 1.51 -8.78 -4.60
N SER A 351 1.98 -9.93 -5.08
CA SER A 351 3.39 -10.11 -5.38
C SER A 351 3.79 -9.23 -6.58
N VAL A 352 5.05 -8.80 -6.60
CA VAL A 352 5.74 -8.32 -7.81
C VAL A 352 6.93 -9.21 -8.20
N PHE A 353 6.96 -10.41 -7.61
CA PHE A 353 7.92 -11.47 -7.87
C PHE A 353 7.18 -12.74 -8.32
N GLY A 354 7.93 -13.77 -8.65
CA GLY A 354 7.51 -15.07 -9.09
C GLY A 354 8.28 -16.22 -8.46
N PHE A 355 8.03 -17.43 -8.96
CA PHE A 355 8.83 -18.62 -8.66
C PHE A 355 9.23 -19.34 -9.95
N ASP A 356 10.46 -19.83 -9.94
CA ASP A 356 10.92 -20.89 -10.85
C ASP A 356 10.74 -22.24 -10.14
N PHE A 357 9.82 -23.05 -10.64
CA PHE A 357 9.52 -24.39 -10.14
C PHE A 357 10.30 -25.44 -10.92
N ASN A 358 11.23 -26.13 -10.27
CA ASN A 358 11.86 -27.32 -10.81
C ASN A 358 10.93 -28.53 -10.62
N LEU A 359 10.22 -28.90 -11.68
CA LEU A 359 9.24 -29.97 -11.71
C LEU A 359 9.85 -31.36 -11.53
N THR A 360 11.15 -31.52 -11.83
CA THR A 360 11.86 -32.79 -11.66
C THR A 360 12.21 -33.06 -10.19
N THR A 361 12.60 -32.02 -9.44
CA THR A 361 13.03 -32.14 -8.04
C THR A 361 11.97 -31.74 -7.03
N GLY A 362 10.88 -31.10 -7.48
CA GLY A 362 9.82 -30.55 -6.63
C GLY A 362 10.23 -29.31 -5.83
N ARG A 363 11.39 -28.71 -6.14
CA ARG A 363 11.88 -27.48 -5.49
C ARG A 363 11.45 -26.25 -6.27
N ASN A 364 11.34 -25.12 -5.59
CA ASN A 364 11.16 -23.83 -6.23
C ASN A 364 12.15 -22.80 -5.68
N THR A 365 12.36 -21.73 -6.45
CA THR A 365 13.19 -20.59 -6.06
C THR A 365 12.51 -19.30 -6.46
N TYR A 366 12.65 -18.27 -5.62
CA TYR A 366 12.19 -16.91 -5.94
C TYR A 366 12.77 -16.42 -7.26
N ALA A 367 11.94 -15.72 -8.03
CA ALA A 367 12.31 -15.05 -9.27
C ALA A 367 11.78 -13.62 -9.26
N THR A 368 12.67 -12.62 -9.31
CA THR A 368 12.26 -11.25 -9.67
C THR A 368 11.85 -11.20 -11.15
N TYR A 369 11.22 -10.11 -11.58
CA TYR A 369 10.95 -9.90 -13.00
C TYR A 369 12.22 -10.02 -13.86
N SER A 370 13.32 -9.37 -13.44
CA SER A 370 14.59 -9.42 -14.16
C SER A 370 15.19 -10.82 -14.21
N MET A 371 15.08 -11.61 -13.13
CA MET A 371 15.51 -13.02 -13.12
C MET A 371 14.69 -13.87 -14.10
N ALA A 372 13.37 -13.72 -14.09
CA ALA A 372 12.47 -14.44 -14.99
C ALA A 372 12.77 -14.13 -16.46
N MET A 373 12.94 -12.84 -16.81
CA MET A 373 13.28 -12.43 -18.18
C MET A 373 14.66 -12.93 -18.62
N ASN A 374 15.64 -12.96 -17.72
CA ASN A 374 16.95 -13.53 -18.01
C ASN A 374 16.90 -15.04 -18.25
N LEU A 375 16.09 -15.79 -17.50
CA LEU A 375 15.87 -17.22 -17.72
C LEU A 375 15.17 -17.47 -19.06
N ALA A 376 14.10 -16.72 -19.38
CA ALA A 376 13.41 -16.82 -20.66
C ALA A 376 14.39 -16.58 -21.83
N LYS A 377 15.22 -15.54 -21.74
CA LYS A 377 16.26 -15.25 -22.73
C LYS A 377 17.31 -16.36 -22.83
N LYS A 378 17.82 -16.85 -21.69
CA LYS A 378 18.85 -17.90 -21.63
C LYS A 378 18.41 -19.17 -22.38
N TYR A 379 17.16 -19.59 -22.18
CA TYR A 379 16.63 -20.82 -22.78
C TYR A 379 15.81 -20.59 -24.04
N ASN A 380 15.89 -19.38 -24.64
CA ASN A 380 15.15 -18.98 -25.84
C ASN A 380 13.65 -19.32 -25.77
N LYS A 381 13.00 -18.89 -24.67
CA LYS A 381 11.58 -19.09 -24.41
C LYS A 381 10.81 -17.79 -24.60
N GLU A 382 9.66 -17.92 -25.24
CA GLU A 382 8.64 -16.89 -25.27
C GLU A 382 7.88 -16.91 -23.94
N VAL A 383 7.66 -15.73 -23.37
CA VAL A 383 6.78 -15.55 -22.22
C VAL A 383 5.35 -15.49 -22.74
N ILE A 384 4.50 -16.40 -22.27
CA ILE A 384 3.07 -16.37 -22.56
C ILE A 384 2.33 -15.70 -21.40
N PHE A 385 1.20 -15.07 -21.70
CA PHE A 385 0.30 -14.51 -20.69
C PHE A 385 -0.90 -15.45 -20.53
N ASP A 386 -1.04 -16.08 -19.37
CA ASP A 386 -2.20 -16.92 -19.09
C ASP A 386 -3.42 -16.03 -18.86
N GLU A 387 -4.33 -16.00 -19.82
CA GLU A 387 -5.51 -15.13 -19.79
C GLU A 387 -6.51 -15.51 -18.67
N LYS A 388 -6.48 -16.76 -18.20
CA LYS A 388 -7.40 -17.22 -17.15
C LYS A 388 -6.96 -16.71 -15.79
N THR A 389 -5.68 -16.81 -15.47
CA THR A 389 -5.12 -16.36 -14.19
C THR A 389 -4.64 -14.91 -14.23
N GLN A 390 -4.52 -14.34 -15.43
CA GLN A 390 -3.92 -13.02 -15.70
C GLN A 390 -2.49 -12.94 -15.15
N THR A 391 -1.67 -13.93 -15.51
CA THR A 391 -0.31 -14.09 -15.01
C THR A 391 0.64 -14.52 -16.12
N PRO A 392 1.82 -13.90 -16.30
CA PRO A 392 2.82 -14.37 -17.24
C PRO A 392 3.52 -15.65 -16.76
N MET A 393 3.86 -16.51 -17.72
CA MET A 393 4.63 -17.73 -17.46
C MET A 393 5.45 -18.17 -18.68
N PHE A 394 6.45 -19.02 -18.44
CA PHE A 394 7.12 -19.82 -19.46
C PHE A 394 7.66 -21.13 -18.86
N ALA A 395 7.91 -22.12 -19.70
CA ALA A 395 8.49 -23.40 -19.29
C ALA A 395 9.80 -23.67 -20.05
N TYR A 396 10.75 -24.31 -19.39
CA TYR A 396 12.03 -24.68 -20.00
C TYR A 396 12.58 -26.01 -19.47
N THR A 397 13.66 -26.47 -20.10
CA THR A 397 14.44 -27.61 -19.62
C THR A 397 15.87 -27.14 -19.45
N ASP A 398 16.42 -27.34 -18.25
CA ASP A 398 17.79 -26.91 -17.93
C ASP A 398 18.83 -27.85 -18.58
N GLU A 399 20.11 -27.51 -18.45
CA GLU A 399 21.21 -28.30 -19.01
C GLU A 399 21.34 -29.70 -18.40
N SER A 400 20.76 -29.92 -17.22
CA SER A 400 20.71 -31.23 -16.54
C SER A 400 19.49 -32.06 -16.95
N GLY A 401 18.64 -31.56 -17.85
CA GLY A 401 17.42 -32.23 -18.27
C GLY A 401 16.25 -32.04 -17.29
N ASN A 402 16.38 -31.19 -16.27
CA ASN A 402 15.27 -30.90 -15.37
C ASN A 402 14.23 -30.03 -16.06
N LYS A 403 12.95 -30.31 -15.83
CA LYS A 403 11.86 -29.50 -16.34
C LYS A 403 11.52 -28.39 -15.36
N HIS A 404 11.29 -27.20 -15.90
CA HIS A 404 11.00 -25.99 -15.13
C HIS A 404 9.75 -25.29 -15.63
N GLU A 405 9.03 -24.67 -14.71
CA GLU A 405 7.89 -23.79 -14.97
C GLU A 405 8.06 -22.51 -14.16
N VAL A 406 8.08 -21.36 -14.82
CA VAL A 406 8.29 -20.06 -14.19
C VAL A 406 6.99 -19.26 -14.28
N TRP A 407 6.47 -18.86 -13.12
CA TRP A 407 5.33 -17.95 -12.99
C TRP A 407 5.79 -16.69 -12.29
N PHE A 408 5.48 -15.52 -12.82
CA PHE A 408 5.94 -14.24 -12.28
C PHE A 408 4.93 -13.13 -12.53
N GLU A 409 5.29 -11.90 -12.23
CA GLU A 409 4.42 -10.73 -12.35
C GLU A 409 5.06 -9.71 -13.30
N ASN A 410 4.23 -9.02 -14.08
CA ASN A 410 4.65 -7.95 -14.99
C ASN A 410 3.62 -6.80 -15.00
N ALA A 411 3.85 -5.77 -15.81
CA ALA A 411 2.93 -4.63 -15.91
C ALA A 411 1.50 -5.02 -16.28
N ALA A 412 1.31 -6.04 -17.13
CA ALA A 412 -0.03 -6.49 -17.54
C ALA A 412 -0.77 -7.20 -16.40
N SER A 413 -0.11 -8.09 -15.66
CA SER A 413 -0.74 -8.79 -14.52
C SER A 413 -1.08 -7.82 -13.38
N ILE A 414 -0.19 -6.85 -13.08
CA ILE A 414 -0.47 -5.83 -12.07
C ILE A 414 -1.59 -4.88 -12.53
N ARG A 415 -1.63 -4.50 -13.81
CA ARG A 415 -2.76 -3.73 -14.38
C ARG A 415 -4.08 -4.46 -14.14
N SER A 416 -4.18 -5.74 -14.46
CA SER A 416 -5.41 -6.54 -14.28
C SER A 416 -5.85 -6.61 -12.81
N LYS A 417 -4.90 -6.75 -11.88
CA LYS A 417 -5.17 -6.75 -10.43
C LYS A 417 -5.64 -5.37 -9.92
N MET A 418 -5.03 -4.28 -10.39
CA MET A 418 -5.49 -2.92 -10.07
C MET A 418 -6.89 -2.65 -10.66
N GLN A 419 -7.18 -3.10 -11.87
CA GLN A 419 -8.51 -2.99 -12.46
C GLN A 419 -9.55 -3.80 -11.68
N LEU A 420 -9.20 -4.98 -11.16
CA LEU A 420 -10.07 -5.73 -10.26
C LEU A 420 -10.30 -4.99 -8.94
N ALA A 421 -9.26 -4.39 -8.35
CA ALA A 421 -9.40 -3.58 -7.14
C ALA A 421 -10.38 -2.40 -7.34
N ASP A 422 -10.31 -1.71 -8.49
CA ASP A 422 -11.27 -0.66 -8.88
C ASP A 422 -12.70 -1.21 -8.96
N ARG A 423 -12.89 -2.32 -9.70
CA ARG A 423 -14.21 -2.93 -9.91
C ARG A 423 -14.85 -3.39 -8.60
N LEU A 424 -14.05 -3.87 -7.65
CA LEU A 424 -14.51 -4.28 -6.32
C LEU A 424 -14.66 -3.09 -5.36
N GLY A 425 -14.23 -1.89 -5.75
CA GLY A 425 -14.35 -0.67 -4.96
C GLY A 425 -13.48 -0.66 -3.70
N ILE A 426 -12.43 -1.48 -3.64
CA ILE A 426 -11.53 -1.55 -2.49
C ILE A 426 -10.53 -0.39 -2.50
N ARG A 427 -9.79 -0.21 -1.40
CA ARG A 427 -8.84 0.91 -1.22
C ARG A 427 -7.76 0.95 -2.30
N GLY A 428 -7.28 -0.23 -2.71
CA GLY A 428 -6.27 -0.38 -3.75
C GLY A 428 -5.45 -1.65 -3.55
N ILE A 429 -4.17 -1.59 -3.94
CA ILE A 429 -3.23 -2.72 -3.84
C ILE A 429 -2.00 -2.38 -2.99
N ALA A 430 -1.37 -3.42 -2.44
CA ALA A 430 -0.03 -3.31 -1.88
C ALA A 430 0.96 -4.14 -2.70
N LEU A 431 2.18 -3.64 -2.91
CA LEU A 431 3.23 -4.29 -3.69
C LEU A 431 4.24 -4.94 -2.74
N TRP A 432 4.27 -6.28 -2.70
CA TRP A 432 5.34 -7.03 -2.05
C TRP A 432 6.30 -7.60 -3.10
N ARG A 433 7.52 -7.06 -3.26
CA ARG A 433 8.03 -5.82 -2.65
C ARG A 433 8.79 -4.96 -3.65
N LEU A 434 8.97 -3.68 -3.31
CA LEU A 434 9.66 -2.70 -4.15
C LEU A 434 11.10 -3.15 -4.47
N GLY A 435 11.51 -3.03 -5.73
CA GLY A 435 12.81 -3.44 -6.27
C GLY A 435 12.78 -4.77 -7.04
N MET A 436 11.72 -5.57 -6.94
CA MET A 436 11.62 -6.87 -7.62
C MET A 436 10.79 -6.86 -8.91
N GLU A 437 10.06 -5.77 -9.12
CA GLU A 437 8.99 -5.65 -10.11
C GLU A 437 9.49 -5.43 -11.55
N ASP A 438 8.55 -5.56 -12.48
CA ASP A 438 8.69 -5.04 -13.85
C ASP A 438 8.70 -3.50 -13.81
N PRO A 439 9.76 -2.82 -14.29
CA PRO A 439 9.81 -1.35 -14.35
C PRO A 439 8.63 -0.74 -15.11
N GLY A 440 8.02 -1.49 -16.05
CA GLY A 440 6.84 -1.08 -16.79
C GLY A 440 5.61 -0.79 -15.92
N ILE A 441 5.55 -1.31 -14.69
CA ILE A 441 4.45 -1.08 -13.74
C ILE A 441 4.32 0.42 -13.42
N TRP A 442 5.43 1.12 -13.24
CA TRP A 442 5.43 2.54 -12.86
C TRP A 442 4.88 3.44 -13.96
N THR A 443 5.29 3.17 -15.22
CA THR A 443 4.77 3.88 -16.40
C THR A 443 3.28 3.55 -16.62
N MET A 444 2.90 2.29 -16.42
CA MET A 444 1.50 1.87 -16.50
C MET A 444 0.64 2.61 -15.47
N MET A 445 1.06 2.66 -14.20
CA MET A 445 0.34 3.38 -13.15
C MET A 445 0.21 4.88 -13.46
N GLU A 446 1.29 5.51 -13.93
CA GLU A 446 1.28 6.93 -14.29
C GLU A 446 0.26 7.26 -15.39
N ASN A 447 0.15 6.38 -16.40
CA ASN A 447 -0.69 6.60 -17.56
C ASN A 447 -2.15 6.25 -17.30
N GLU A 448 -2.42 5.15 -16.60
CA GLU A 448 -3.75 4.54 -16.55
C GLU A 448 -4.48 4.76 -15.24
N PHE A 449 -3.78 5.14 -14.18
CA PHE A 449 -4.35 5.31 -12.84
C PHE A 449 -4.08 6.70 -12.27
N VAL A 450 -4.84 7.07 -11.26
CA VAL A 450 -4.60 8.24 -10.42
C VAL A 450 -4.30 7.73 -9.02
N ILE A 451 -3.04 7.83 -8.60
CA ILE A 451 -2.62 7.35 -7.29
C ILE A 451 -2.91 8.43 -6.25
N ARG A 452 -3.92 8.19 -5.43
CA ARG A 452 -4.31 9.06 -4.33
C ARG A 452 -3.39 8.84 -3.14
N LYS A 453 -2.81 9.90 -2.59
CA LYS A 453 -2.01 9.81 -1.35
C LYS A 453 -2.85 9.35 -0.16
N SER A 454 -2.26 8.53 0.71
CA SER A 454 -2.87 8.04 1.95
C SER A 454 -2.83 9.13 3.02
N ALA A 455 -3.61 10.18 2.80
CA ALA A 455 -3.70 11.34 3.67
C ALA A 455 -4.97 11.30 4.55
N THR A 456 -5.73 10.20 4.52
CA THR A 456 -7.06 10.05 5.13
C THR A 456 -7.21 8.76 5.90
#